data_AF-A0AAD1ZEW8-F1
#
_entry.id   AF-A0AAD1ZEW8-F1
#
_cell.length_a   1.000
_cell.length_b   1.000
_cell.length_c   1.000
_cell.angle_alpha   90.00
_cell.angle_beta   90.00
_cell.angle_gamma   90.00
#
_symmetry.space_group_name_H-M   'P 1'
#
loop_
_entity.id
_entity.type
_entity.pdbx_description
1 polymer ?
#
loop_
_entity_poly.entity_id
_entity_poly.type
_entity_poly.pdbx_seq_one_letter_code
_entity_poly.pdbx_strand_id
1 'polypeptide(L)'
;MDNQFIPYGRPEDHLVSMLFGPQFISSKLYQLCPPEDVVLAKGLMRPISNFWDDLSKKSAFSNEMYGSVKRAYIMPDEDKTLKLDFQRWQIKISGATIVKEIKDVDHMAMISKPHELCQHLLDIAWDGKGPRPRPAKDFVVSFPPQTPLKAEWSKAGREEAIFCHIYYLIFILFLLLLLILILFKF
;
A
#
# COMPACT_ATOMS: atom_id res chain seq x y z
N MET A 1 -16.69 -5.63 5.99
CA MET A 1 -15.42 -4.90 5.80
C MET A 1 -15.72 -3.66 4.99
N ASP A 2 -14.93 -2.60 5.15
CA ASP A 2 -15.20 -1.24 4.64
C ASP A 2 -14.57 -0.96 3.26
N ASN A 3 -14.17 -2.01 2.53
CA ASN A 3 -13.71 -1.91 1.15
C ASN A 3 -14.83 -1.39 0.26
N GLN A 4 -14.48 -0.54 -0.71
CA GLN A 4 -15.41 0.02 -1.68
C GLN A 4 -15.21 -0.62 -3.04
N PHE A 5 -16.31 -0.88 -3.74
CA PHE A 5 -16.32 -1.35 -5.12
C PHE A 5 -16.79 -0.20 -6.00
N ILE A 6 -15.95 0.22 -6.94
CA ILE A 6 -16.15 1.43 -7.74
C ILE A 6 -16.23 0.99 -9.21
N PRO A 7 -17.40 1.13 -9.86
CA PRO A 7 -17.55 0.90 -11.28
C PRO A 7 -16.65 1.84 -12.08
N TYR A 8 -16.08 1.36 -13.18
CA TYR A 8 -15.31 2.18 -14.12
C TYR A 8 -15.53 1.72 -15.56
N GLY A 9 -15.13 2.54 -16.53
CA GLY A 9 -15.37 2.24 -17.94
C GLY A 9 -16.83 2.49 -18.33
N ARG A 10 -17.31 1.81 -19.37
CA ARG A 10 -18.68 1.96 -19.83
C ARG A 10 -19.62 1.05 -19.03
N PRO A 11 -20.89 1.43 -18.81
CA PRO A 11 -21.85 0.62 -18.04
C PRO A 11 -22.00 -0.83 -18.51
N GLU A 12 -21.91 -1.05 -19.83
CA GLU A 12 -22.00 -2.36 -20.48
C GLU A 12 -20.78 -3.27 -20.24
N ASP A 13 -19.63 -2.70 -19.88
CA ASP A 13 -18.41 -3.47 -19.63
C ASP A 13 -18.41 -4.12 -18.24
N HIS A 14 -19.32 -3.67 -17.34
CA HIS A 14 -19.47 -4.15 -15.96
C HIS A 14 -18.16 -4.19 -15.14
N LEU A 15 -17.18 -3.34 -15.48
CA LEU A 15 -15.88 -3.36 -14.82
C LEU A 15 -15.95 -2.74 -13.44
N VAL A 16 -15.35 -3.43 -12.47
CA VAL A 16 -15.36 -3.02 -11.06
C VAL A 16 -13.92 -2.95 -10.54
N SER A 17 -13.58 -1.80 -9.98
CA SER A 17 -12.35 -1.61 -9.20
C SER A 17 -12.68 -1.72 -7.71
N MET A 18 -11.66 -1.98 -6.90
CA MET A 18 -11.74 -2.12 -5.46
C MET A 18 -10.80 -1.10 -4.81
N LEU A 19 -11.29 -0.35 -3.83
CA LEU A 19 -10.48 0.46 -2.93
C LEU A 19 -10.51 -0.16 -1.54
N PHE A 20 -9.34 -0.45 -0.98
CA PHE A 20 -9.26 -0.95 0.39
C PHE A 20 -9.66 0.12 1.40
N GLY A 21 -10.57 -0.24 2.29
CA GLY A 21 -11.06 0.66 3.34
C GLY A 21 -10.06 0.80 4.47
N PRO A 22 -10.07 1.92 5.22
CA PRO A 22 -9.11 2.17 6.29
C PRO A 22 -9.13 1.13 7.43
N GLN A 23 -10.28 0.53 7.75
CA GLN A 23 -10.39 -0.54 8.74
C GLN A 23 -9.81 -1.86 8.20
N PHE A 24 -10.07 -2.18 6.93
CA PHE A 24 -9.45 -3.32 6.26
C PHE A 24 -7.93 -3.21 6.25
N ILE A 25 -7.39 -2.05 5.85
CA ILE A 25 -5.95 -1.78 5.85
C ILE A 25 -5.36 -2.04 7.24
N SER A 26 -5.94 -1.44 8.28
CA SER A 26 -5.39 -1.53 9.64
C SER A 26 -5.50 -2.93 10.25
N SER A 27 -6.58 -3.65 9.98
CA SER A 27 -6.91 -4.89 10.70
C SER A 27 -6.54 -6.18 9.95
N LYS A 28 -6.31 -6.10 8.64
CA LYS A 28 -6.07 -7.27 7.78
C LYS A 28 -4.75 -7.24 7.04
N LEU A 29 -4.28 -6.05 6.64
CA LEU A 29 -3.05 -5.88 5.88
C LEU A 29 -1.87 -5.52 6.80
N TYR A 30 -2.05 -4.51 7.66
CA TYR A 30 -0.99 -3.87 8.45
C TYR A 30 -1.11 -4.13 9.97
N GLN A 31 -1.77 -5.20 10.40
CA GLN A 31 -2.08 -5.42 11.82
C GLN A 31 -0.86 -5.62 12.73
N LEU A 32 0.31 -5.93 12.16
CA LEU A 32 1.59 -6.07 12.88
C LEU A 32 2.61 -5.00 12.47
N CYS A 33 2.21 -4.04 11.64
CA CYS A 33 3.06 -2.94 11.19
C CYS A 33 3.07 -1.76 12.18
N PRO A 34 4.09 -0.89 12.13
CA PRO A 34 4.09 0.38 12.86
C PRO A 34 2.88 1.27 12.50
N PRO A 35 2.34 2.04 13.45
CA PRO A 35 1.18 2.91 13.20
C PRO A 35 1.47 4.00 12.16
N GLU A 36 2.70 4.47 12.05
CA GLU A 36 3.13 5.45 11.04
C GLU A 36 2.92 4.90 9.62
N ASP A 37 3.29 3.64 9.39
CA ASP A 37 3.11 2.97 8.09
C ASP A 37 1.63 2.72 7.80
N VAL A 38 0.80 2.47 8.81
CA VAL A 38 -0.67 2.36 8.65
C VAL A 38 -1.27 3.69 8.18
N VAL A 39 -0.83 4.81 8.75
CA VAL A 39 -1.27 6.15 8.35
C VAL A 39 -0.81 6.45 6.92
N LEU A 40 0.46 6.17 6.61
CA LEU A 40 1.01 6.33 5.27
C LEU A 40 0.23 5.51 4.24
N ALA A 41 -0.05 4.24 4.54
CA ALA A 41 -0.81 3.35 3.66
C ALA A 41 -2.22 3.89 3.38
N LYS A 42 -2.91 4.41 4.39
CA LYS A 42 -4.24 5.04 4.22
C LYS A 42 -4.20 6.25 3.30
N GLY A 43 -3.14 7.06 3.37
CA GLY A 43 -2.97 8.24 2.53
C GLY A 43 -2.58 7.93 1.09
N LEU A 44 -1.91 6.79 0.85
CA LEU A 44 -1.39 6.40 -0.47
C LEU A 44 -2.26 5.39 -1.22
N MET A 45 -3.25 4.77 -0.55
CA MET A 45 -4.08 3.74 -1.17
C MET A 45 -4.88 4.28 -2.35
N ARG A 46 -4.91 3.53 -3.45
CA ARG A 46 -5.64 3.88 -4.68
C ARG A 46 -6.53 2.70 -5.10
N PRO A 47 -7.61 2.95 -5.85
CA PRO A 47 -8.41 1.87 -6.40
C PRO A 47 -7.56 0.96 -7.30
N ILE A 48 -7.75 -0.35 -7.15
CA ILE A 48 -7.09 -1.41 -7.92
C ILE A 48 -8.14 -2.28 -8.60
N SER A 49 -7.78 -2.98 -9.68
CA SER A 49 -8.64 -3.99 -10.29
C SER A 49 -7.89 -5.32 -10.32
N ASN A 50 -8.62 -6.42 -10.11
CA ASN A 50 -8.07 -7.77 -10.23
C ASN A 50 -8.14 -8.30 -11.68
N PHE A 51 -8.75 -7.54 -12.61
CA PHE A 51 -8.85 -7.89 -14.02
C PHE A 51 -9.46 -9.27 -14.30
N TRP A 52 -10.38 -9.75 -13.46
CA TRP A 52 -10.98 -11.08 -13.57
C TRP A 52 -11.60 -11.36 -14.94
N ASP A 53 -12.33 -10.39 -15.50
CA ASP A 53 -12.98 -10.55 -16.81
C ASP A 53 -11.99 -10.64 -17.97
N ASP A 54 -10.85 -9.94 -17.90
CA ASP A 54 -9.80 -10.07 -18.91
C ASP A 54 -9.06 -11.40 -18.73
N LEU A 55 -8.63 -11.71 -17.51
CA LEU A 55 -7.89 -12.93 -17.19
C LEU A 55 -8.69 -14.21 -17.51
N SER A 56 -10.01 -14.21 -17.34
CA SER A 56 -10.86 -15.37 -17.68
C SER A 56 -10.90 -15.69 -19.18
N LYS A 57 -10.58 -14.72 -20.03
CA LYS A 57 -10.54 -14.86 -21.50
C LYS A 57 -9.14 -15.17 -22.02
N LYS A 58 -8.11 -15.07 -21.17
CA LYS A 58 -6.73 -15.38 -21.52
C LYS A 58 -6.47 -16.88 -21.34
N SER A 59 -5.59 -17.42 -22.18
CA SER A 59 -5.08 -18.78 -21.98
C SER A 59 -4.20 -18.84 -20.73
N ALA A 60 -4.17 -20.01 -20.09
CA ALA A 60 -3.25 -20.27 -18.99
C ALA A 60 -1.77 -20.09 -19.41
N PHE A 61 -0.91 -19.78 -18.45
CA PHE A 61 0.53 -19.70 -18.68
C PHE A 61 1.11 -21.08 -19.08
N SER A 62 2.09 -21.10 -19.99
CA SER A 62 2.69 -22.34 -20.49
C SER A 62 3.83 -22.85 -19.59
N ASN A 63 4.01 -24.17 -19.55
CA ASN A 63 5.11 -24.78 -18.81
C ASN A 63 6.48 -24.50 -19.44
N GLU A 64 6.54 -24.38 -20.78
CA GLU A 64 7.79 -24.12 -21.50
C GLU A 64 8.39 -22.74 -21.16
N MET A 65 7.54 -21.73 -20.99
CA MET A 65 7.97 -20.36 -20.67
C MET A 65 7.84 -20.06 -19.17
N TYR A 66 6.62 -19.91 -18.67
CA TYR A 66 6.38 -19.55 -17.27
C TYR A 66 6.85 -20.65 -16.31
N GLY A 67 6.59 -21.91 -16.66
CA GLY A 67 6.96 -23.06 -15.84
C GLY A 67 8.47 -23.34 -15.75
N SER A 68 9.27 -22.86 -16.72
CA SER A 68 10.73 -23.06 -16.73
C SER A 68 11.48 -22.17 -15.74
N VAL A 69 10.85 -21.10 -15.26
CA VAL A 69 11.43 -20.19 -14.26
C VAL A 69 11.33 -20.82 -12.87
N LYS A 70 12.47 -20.88 -12.15
CA LYS A 70 12.52 -21.33 -10.76
C LYS A 70 11.69 -20.39 -9.87
N ARG A 71 10.77 -20.95 -9.09
CA ARG A 71 9.88 -20.19 -8.21
C ARG A 71 10.28 -20.32 -6.74
N ALA A 72 10.24 -19.20 -6.04
CA ALA A 72 10.30 -19.15 -4.59
C ALA A 72 9.01 -18.57 -4.03
N TYR A 73 8.56 -19.04 -2.87
CA TYR A 73 7.39 -18.53 -2.16
C TYR A 73 7.77 -18.22 -0.71
N ILE A 74 7.42 -17.03 -0.24
CA ILE A 74 7.64 -16.59 1.14
C ILE A 74 6.28 -16.42 1.80
N MET A 75 6.03 -17.17 2.87
CA MET A 75 4.73 -17.23 3.54
C MET A 75 4.75 -16.48 4.87
N PRO A 76 4.12 -15.30 4.97
CA PRO A 76 3.79 -14.70 6.27
C PRO A 76 2.67 -15.52 6.95
N ASP A 77 2.90 -15.95 8.19
CA ASP A 77 1.98 -16.86 8.89
C ASP A 77 0.78 -16.17 9.55
N GLU A 78 0.89 -14.89 9.87
CA GLU A 78 -0.17 -14.06 10.45
C GLU A 78 -0.91 -13.21 9.41
N ASP A 79 -0.79 -13.53 8.11
CA ASP A 79 -1.53 -12.87 7.04
C ASP A 79 -3.04 -13.17 7.14
N LYS A 80 -3.81 -12.10 7.38
CA LYS A 80 -5.27 -12.18 7.55
C LYS A 80 -6.04 -12.02 6.24
N THR A 81 -5.37 -11.69 5.14
CA THR A 81 -5.95 -11.61 3.79
C THR A 81 -5.74 -12.90 3.01
N LEU A 82 -4.51 -13.40 2.97
CA LEU A 82 -4.14 -14.68 2.39
C LEU A 82 -3.74 -15.62 3.53
N LYS A 83 -4.73 -16.28 4.13
CA LYS A 83 -4.48 -17.20 5.24
C LYS A 83 -3.44 -18.24 4.88
N LEU A 84 -2.60 -18.64 5.85
CA LEU A 84 -1.51 -19.59 5.66
C LEU A 84 -1.93 -20.89 4.95
N ASP A 85 -3.11 -21.44 5.29
CA ASP A 85 -3.63 -22.64 4.63
C ASP A 85 -3.90 -22.43 3.13
N PHE A 86 -4.36 -21.24 2.75
CA PHE A 86 -4.57 -20.88 1.35
C PHE A 86 -3.24 -20.72 0.62
N GLN A 87 -2.23 -20.10 1.25
CA GLN A 87 -0.88 -20.02 0.69
C GLN A 87 -0.27 -21.41 0.48
N ARG A 88 -0.38 -22.30 1.47
CA ARG A 88 0.05 -23.71 1.37
C ARG A 88 -0.68 -24.47 0.25
N TRP A 89 -1.98 -24.23 0.11
CA TRP A 89 -2.78 -24.78 -0.98
C TRP A 89 -2.31 -24.29 -2.36
N GLN A 90 -2.00 -22.98 -2.50
CA GLN A 90 -1.42 -22.43 -3.73
C GLN A 90 -0.07 -23.09 -4.07
N ILE A 91 0.81 -23.26 -3.08
CA ILE A 91 2.10 -23.94 -3.28
C ILE A 91 1.90 -25.39 -3.72
N LYS A 92 0.93 -26.10 -3.13
CA LYS A 92 0.61 -27.48 -3.50
C LYS A 92 0.16 -27.61 -4.96
N ILE A 93 -0.62 -26.65 -5.45
CA ILE A 93 -1.18 -26.69 -6.81
C ILE A 93 -0.20 -26.15 -7.84
N SER A 94 0.39 -24.98 -7.59
CA SER A 94 1.23 -24.27 -8.56
C SER A 94 2.70 -24.65 -8.47
N GLY A 95 3.14 -25.24 -7.35
CA GLY A 95 4.51 -25.60 -7.09
C GLY A 95 5.44 -24.40 -6.82
N ALA A 96 6.36 -24.56 -5.87
CA ALA A 96 7.47 -23.65 -5.64
C ALA A 96 8.71 -24.48 -5.24
N THR A 97 9.86 -24.18 -5.83
CA THR A 97 11.10 -24.92 -5.56
C THR A 97 11.72 -24.53 -4.22
N ILE A 98 11.53 -23.28 -3.81
CA ILE A 98 12.01 -22.76 -2.54
C ILE A 98 10.81 -22.21 -1.78
N VAL A 99 10.61 -22.67 -0.55
CA VAL A 99 9.55 -22.18 0.32
C VAL A 99 10.18 -21.70 1.62
N LYS A 100 9.83 -20.49 2.04
CA LYS A 100 10.22 -19.90 3.33
C LYS A 100 8.96 -19.49 4.06
N GLU A 101 8.89 -19.76 5.35
CA GLU A 101 7.80 -19.28 6.22
C GLU A 101 8.40 -18.22 7.15
N ILE A 102 7.72 -17.08 7.30
CA ILE A 102 8.11 -16.01 8.21
C ILE A 102 7.09 -15.96 9.34
N LYS A 103 7.59 -16.08 10.58
CA LYS A 103 6.78 -16.13 11.79
C LYS A 103 6.40 -14.75 12.29
N ASP A 104 5.21 -14.59 12.84
CA ASP A 104 4.69 -13.34 13.40
C ASP A 104 4.73 -12.18 12.38
N VAL A 105 4.31 -12.47 11.15
CA VAL A 105 4.33 -11.49 10.05
C VAL A 105 2.97 -11.40 9.38
N ASP A 106 2.50 -10.16 9.20
CA ASP A 106 1.26 -9.85 8.50
C ASP A 106 1.42 -9.85 6.97
N HIS A 107 0.41 -9.37 6.25
CA HIS A 107 0.47 -9.32 4.79
C HIS A 107 1.63 -8.46 4.27
N MET A 108 2.04 -7.45 5.04
CA MET A 108 3.04 -6.46 4.66
C MET A 108 4.42 -6.83 5.21
N ALA A 109 4.91 -8.03 4.87
CA ALA A 109 6.18 -8.57 5.36
C ALA A 109 7.39 -7.63 5.17
N MET A 110 7.37 -6.82 4.10
CA MET A 110 8.41 -5.84 3.82
C MET A 110 8.41 -4.62 4.76
N ILE A 111 7.35 -4.44 5.55
CA ILE A 111 7.18 -3.35 6.52
C ILE A 111 7.27 -3.90 7.94
N SER A 112 6.53 -4.97 8.26
CA SER A 112 6.52 -5.55 9.60
C SER A 112 7.84 -6.23 9.97
N LYS A 113 8.49 -6.95 9.04
CA LYS A 113 9.81 -7.58 9.26
C LYS A 113 10.76 -7.47 8.04
N PRO A 114 11.17 -6.24 7.66
CA PRO A 114 12.01 -6.00 6.48
C PRO A 114 13.34 -6.75 6.50
N HIS A 115 14.01 -6.83 7.65
CA HIS A 115 15.31 -7.51 7.75
C HIS A 115 15.20 -9.03 7.58
N GLU A 116 14.16 -9.64 8.14
CA GLU A 116 13.94 -11.09 8.01
C GLU A 116 13.55 -11.45 6.57
N LEU A 117 12.67 -10.65 5.95
CA LEU A 117 12.35 -10.76 4.53
C LEU A 117 13.60 -10.60 3.66
N CYS A 118 14.43 -9.58 3.93
CA CYS A 118 15.68 -9.35 3.21
C CYS A 118 16.62 -10.55 3.33
N GLN A 119 16.75 -11.14 4.52
CA GLN A 119 17.58 -12.33 4.71
C GLN A 119 17.08 -13.51 3.87
N HIS A 120 15.77 -13.74 3.82
CA HIS A 120 15.21 -14.78 2.96
C HIS A 120 15.43 -14.52 1.48
N LEU A 121 15.32 -13.26 1.03
CA LEU A 121 15.63 -12.89 -0.36
C LEU A 121 17.11 -13.14 -0.69
N LEU A 122 18.03 -12.78 0.22
CA LEU A 122 19.46 -13.07 0.06
C LEU A 122 19.72 -14.58 0.01
N ASP A 123 19.08 -15.35 0.90
CA ASP A 123 19.20 -16.82 0.89
C ASP A 123 18.62 -17.46 -0.38
N ILE A 124 17.57 -16.88 -0.97
CA ILE A 124 16.97 -17.34 -2.24
C ILE A 124 17.89 -17.00 -3.43
N ALA A 125 18.46 -15.79 -3.43
CA ALA A 125 19.39 -15.33 -4.46
C ALA A 125 20.73 -16.09 -4.42
N TRP A 126 21.09 -16.62 -3.25
CA TRP A 126 22.28 -17.40 -3.06
C TRP A 126 22.20 -18.76 -3.77
N ASP A 127 23.00 -18.96 -4.82
CA ASP A 127 23.06 -20.20 -5.59
C ASP A 127 23.90 -21.31 -4.91
N GLY A 128 24.38 -21.05 -3.70
CA GLY A 128 25.28 -21.95 -2.96
C GLY A 128 26.75 -21.78 -3.31
N LYS A 129 27.12 -20.90 -4.26
CA LYS A 129 28.49 -20.73 -4.74
C LYS A 129 29.09 -19.40 -4.31
N GLY A 130 30.25 -19.46 -3.65
CA GLY A 130 31.04 -18.28 -3.25
C GLY A 130 30.89 -17.90 -1.76
N PRO A 131 31.15 -16.64 -1.39
CA PRO A 131 30.95 -16.15 -0.04
C PRO A 131 29.50 -15.78 0.25
N ARG A 132 28.92 -16.38 1.30
CA ARG A 132 27.53 -16.13 1.73
C ARG A 132 27.24 -14.62 1.83
N PRO A 133 26.06 -14.13 1.39
CA PRO A 133 25.72 -12.74 1.51
C PRO A 133 25.75 -12.31 2.97
N ARG A 134 26.14 -11.05 3.22
CA ARG A 134 26.14 -10.50 4.57
C ARG A 134 24.74 -10.61 5.19
N PRO A 135 24.64 -10.84 6.50
CA PRO A 135 23.37 -10.82 7.21
C PRO A 135 22.56 -9.55 6.91
N ALA A 136 21.25 -9.68 6.75
CA ALA A 136 20.37 -8.55 6.47
C ALA A 136 20.47 -7.45 7.54
N LYS A 137 20.68 -7.82 8.80
CA LYS A 137 20.90 -6.89 9.93
C LYS A 137 22.14 -5.99 9.77
N ASP A 138 23.11 -6.40 8.94
CA ASP A 138 24.35 -5.65 8.70
C ASP A 138 24.18 -4.67 7.53
N PHE A 139 23.06 -4.74 6.80
CA PHE A 139 22.70 -3.70 5.84
C PHE A 139 22.20 -2.48 6.60
N VAL A 140 23.09 -1.49 6.70
CA VAL A 140 22.66 -0.15 7.11
C VAL A 140 21.84 0.43 5.96
N VAL A 141 20.52 0.54 6.16
CA VAL A 141 19.68 1.41 5.34
C VAL A 141 20.12 2.84 5.67
N SER A 142 21.17 3.29 4.98
CA SER A 142 21.49 4.70 4.94
C SER A 142 20.38 5.35 4.14
N PHE A 143 19.39 5.89 4.85
CA PHE A 143 18.67 7.01 4.26
C PHE A 143 19.75 8.02 3.89
N PRO A 144 19.81 8.51 2.63
CA PRO A 144 20.60 9.71 2.37
C PRO A 144 20.22 10.69 3.47
N PRO A 145 21.20 11.39 4.11
CA PRO A 145 20.92 12.24 5.25
C PRO A 145 19.64 12.98 4.92
N GLN A 146 18.59 12.71 5.70
CA GLN A 146 17.38 13.48 5.56
C GLN A 146 17.88 14.87 5.87
N THR A 147 18.15 15.67 4.83
CA THR A 147 18.17 17.11 4.99
C THR A 147 16.89 17.34 5.76
N PRO A 148 16.96 17.77 7.04
CA PRO A 148 15.75 17.93 7.83
C PRO A 148 14.80 18.67 6.92
N LEU A 149 13.61 18.10 6.67
CA LEU A 149 12.56 18.75 5.89
C LEU A 149 12.63 20.21 6.29
N LYS A 150 13.15 21.05 5.38
CA LYS A 150 13.72 22.34 5.80
C LYS A 150 12.68 23.01 6.68
N ALA A 151 13.14 23.69 7.73
CA ALA A 151 12.33 24.56 8.57
C ALA A 151 11.49 25.58 7.76
N GLU A 152 11.61 25.63 6.42
CA GLU A 152 10.67 26.26 5.48
C GLU A 152 9.22 25.75 5.59
N TRP A 153 8.93 24.51 6.02
CA TRP A 153 7.54 24.12 6.29
C TRP A 153 6.96 24.82 7.55
N SER A 154 7.79 25.29 8.48
CA SER A 154 7.33 26.17 9.56
C SER A 154 6.99 27.59 9.07
N LYS A 155 7.44 27.97 7.86
CA LYS A 155 6.97 29.18 7.18
C LYS A 155 5.66 28.98 6.43
N ALA A 156 5.31 27.75 6.03
CA ALA A 156 4.01 27.46 5.40
C ALA A 156 2.83 27.75 6.36
N GLY A 157 3.03 27.56 7.68
CA GLY A 157 2.05 27.97 8.70
C GLY A 157 1.83 29.50 8.79
N ARG A 158 2.71 30.33 8.22
CA ARG A 158 2.48 31.78 8.10
C ARG A 158 1.67 32.15 6.85
N GLU A 159 1.70 31.34 5.80
CA GLU A 159 0.86 31.56 4.62
C GLU A 159 -0.59 31.10 4.85
N GLU A 160 -0.80 30.08 5.70
CA GLU A 160 -2.14 29.70 6.17
C GLU A 160 -2.84 30.80 6.99
N ALA A 161 -2.07 31.59 7.77
CA ALA A 161 -2.62 32.74 8.49
C ALA A 161 -3.11 33.85 7.53
N ILE A 162 -2.41 34.07 6.41
CA ILE A 162 -2.82 35.00 5.36
C ILE A 162 -4.11 34.48 4.68
N PHE A 163 -4.18 33.18 4.41
CA PHE A 163 -5.38 32.56 3.84
C PHE A 163 -6.60 32.68 4.77
N CYS A 164 -6.42 32.48 6.08
CA CYS A 164 -7.46 32.72 7.08
C CYS A 164 -7.94 34.18 7.05
N HIS A 165 -7.03 35.16 7.08
CA HIS A 165 -7.41 36.57 7.06
C HIS A 165 -8.15 36.98 5.78
N ILE A 166 -7.70 36.49 4.62
CA ILE A 166 -8.38 36.73 3.35
C ILE A 166 -9.78 36.11 3.35
N TYR A 167 -9.92 34.87 3.82
CA TYR A 167 -11.21 34.18 3.91
C TYR A 167 -12.20 34.94 4.83
N TYR A 168 -11.76 35.37 6.02
CA TYR A 168 -12.59 36.15 6.93
C TYR A 168 -12.97 37.52 6.35
N LEU A 169 -12.07 38.20 5.64
CA LEU A 169 -12.38 39.48 5.00
C LEU A 169 -13.44 39.31 3.89
N ILE A 170 -13.30 38.28 3.05
CA ILE A 170 -14.28 37.95 2.00
C ILE A 170 -15.63 37.60 2.63
N PHE A 171 -15.64 36.81 3.71
CA PHE A 171 -16.86 36.43 4.42
C PHE A 171 -17.57 37.64 5.06
N ILE A 172 -16.83 38.57 5.66
CA ILE A 172 -17.40 39.81 6.23
C ILE A 172 -17.97 40.71 5.12
N LEU A 173 -17.27 40.87 3.99
CA LEU A 173 -17.78 41.63 2.85
C LEU A 173 -19.06 41.02 2.26
N PHE A 174 -19.14 39.69 2.20
CA PHE A 174 -20.35 38.99 1.78
C PHE A 174 -21.53 39.22 2.74
N LEU A 175 -21.30 39.14 4.06
CA LEU A 175 -22.33 39.43 5.06
C LEU A 175 -22.80 40.89 5.02
N LEU A 176 -21.89 41.84 4.81
CA LEU A 176 -22.23 43.26 4.65
C LEU A 176 -23.07 43.50 3.38
N LEU A 177 -22.72 42.85 2.26
CA LEU A 177 -23.52 42.90 1.04
C LEU A 177 -24.91 42.32 1.26
N LEU A 178 -25.02 41.17 1.94
CA LEU A 178 -26.28 40.53 2.29
C LEU A 178 -27.13 41.44 3.19
N LEU A 179 -26.51 42.10 4.17
CA LEU A 179 -27.18 43.06 5.06
C LEU A 179 -27.68 44.28 4.28
N ILE A 180 -26.88 44.83 3.36
CA ILE A 180 -27.31 45.93 2.48
C ILE A 180 -28.50 45.49 1.63
N LEU A 181 -28.46 44.29 1.04
CA LEU A 181 -29.58 43.75 0.27
C LEU A 181 -30.85 43.56 1.11
N ILE A 182 -30.71 43.18 2.39
CA ILE A 182 -31.85 43.05 3.32
C ILE A 182 -32.40 44.42 3.75
N LEU A 183 -31.52 45.39 4.02
CA LEU A 183 -31.89 46.74 4.49
C LEU A 183 -32.47 47.61 3.38
N PHE A 184 -31.98 47.45 2.14
CA PHE A 184 -32.42 48.21 0.96
C PHE A 184 -33.40 47.44 0.06
N LYS A 185 -34.00 46.37 0.60
CA LYS A 185 -35.16 45.62 0.10
C LYS A 185 -35.72 46.13 -1.24
N PHE A 186 -35.37 45.46 -2.33
CA PHE A 186 -36.27 45.39 -3.49
C PHE A 186 -37.37 44.38 -3.18
#